data_AF-A0A086QUS8-F1
#
_entry.id   AF-A0A086QUS8-F1
#
_cell.length_a   1.000
_cell.length_b   1.000
_cell.length_c   1.000
_cell.angle_alpha   90.00
_cell.angle_beta   90.00
_cell.angle_gamma   90.00
#
_symmetry.space_group_name_H-M   'P 1'
#
loop_
_entity.id
_entity.type
_entity.pdbx_description
1 polymer ?
#
loop_
_entity_poly.entity_id
_entity_poly.type
_entity_poly.pdbx_seq_one_letter_code
_entity_poly.pdbx_strand_id
1 'polypeptide(L)'
;SVAVNSVSKCRNGGVVFLQFFFRATRLVKSQQSAGKEYVCIIRFHAKPESKAKVARALETLTGALFQRPPVVAAVKRQLRIRTIYASRLLDYDEQRHMAVFWAKCEAGTYIRTLCVHLGLVLGCGAHMQELRRVRSGNLGERDHLVTMHDVLDAMHVYDSTRDETYLRRTIFPLELLLTGFPRIVVKDSCVNAICYGAKLMIPGVLRFESGIEVHQEVVLMTTKGEAIALGVAQMTSSVIATVDHGVVSTVKRVLMDRDTYDMRWGYGPRASEKKKMILAGLLDKKGKPNEKTPASWLKSEGYLPKLCGSEETENGEATEAAVKEEEQPRVKEEPVDEDEEERRRRKKEKKLKKKAREAEEEESERKRRLSQGSENGDAEEEVREKKKKKKSSSAEEE
;
A
#
# COMPACT_ATOMS: atom_id res chain seq x y z
N SER A 1 17.74 -7.09 3.69
CA SER A 1 16.43 -7.05 3.00
C SER A 1 16.00 -8.48 2.73
N VAL A 2 15.28 -9.14 3.64
CA VAL A 2 15.21 -10.62 3.62
C VAL A 2 13.81 -11.14 3.87
N ALA A 3 13.35 -12.06 3.04
CA ALA A 3 12.25 -12.96 3.36
C ALA A 3 12.79 -14.39 3.44
N VAL A 4 12.44 -15.12 4.50
CA VAL A 4 12.71 -16.57 4.63
C VAL A 4 11.39 -17.29 4.50
N ASN A 5 11.36 -18.31 3.65
CA ASN A 5 10.23 -19.21 3.54
C ASN A 5 10.40 -20.35 4.54
N SER A 6 9.93 -20.16 5.78
CA SER A 6 10.15 -21.10 6.88
C SER A 6 8.95 -22.01 7.11
N VAL A 7 9.21 -23.27 7.44
CA VAL A 7 8.23 -24.19 8.02
C VAL A 7 8.30 -24.10 9.54
N SER A 8 7.30 -23.46 10.16
CA SER A 8 7.09 -23.58 11.61
C SER A 8 6.14 -24.74 11.91
N LYS A 9 6.57 -25.63 12.80
CA LYS A 9 5.81 -26.80 13.27
C LYS A 9 4.72 -26.33 14.25
N CYS A 10 3.64 -25.72 13.73
CA CYS A 10 2.38 -25.75 14.48
C CYS A 10 1.89 -27.19 14.52
N ARG A 11 1.33 -27.60 15.67
CA ARG A 11 1.08 -28.99 16.09
C ARG A 11 0.50 -29.99 15.07
N ASN A 12 -0.04 -29.59 13.91
CA ASN A 12 -0.54 -30.49 12.86
C ASN A 12 -0.39 -29.89 11.44
N GLY A 13 0.73 -30.15 10.76
CA GLY A 13 0.89 -29.90 9.31
C GLY A 13 1.87 -28.76 8.95
N GLY A 14 2.77 -29.03 8.00
CA GLY A 14 3.75 -28.06 7.52
C GLY A 14 3.08 -26.84 6.88
N VAL A 15 3.19 -25.68 7.51
CA VAL A 15 2.67 -24.44 6.94
C VAL A 15 3.84 -23.72 6.29
N VAL A 16 3.76 -23.46 4.98
CA VAL A 16 4.65 -22.52 4.28
C VAL A 16 4.44 -21.13 4.90
N PHE A 17 5.27 -20.73 5.87
CA PHE A 17 5.24 -19.40 6.48
C PHE A 17 6.30 -18.52 5.83
N LEU A 18 5.85 -17.43 5.23
CA LEU A 18 6.74 -16.37 4.80
C LEU A 18 7.10 -15.53 6.02
N GLN A 19 8.34 -15.65 6.46
CA GLN A 19 8.94 -14.84 7.50
C GLN A 19 9.67 -13.66 6.85
N PHE A 20 9.38 -12.45 7.30
CA PHE A 20 9.98 -11.24 6.76
C PHE A 20 10.92 -10.65 7.80
N PHE A 21 12.08 -10.18 7.35
CA PHE A 21 13.08 -9.54 8.18
C PHE A 21 13.35 -8.11 7.71
N PHE A 22 13.54 -7.21 8.66
CA PHE A 22 13.90 -5.82 8.44
C PHE A 22 12.98 -5.13 7.41
N ARG A 23 13.55 -4.52 6.36
CA ARG A 23 12.82 -3.82 5.28
C ARG A 23 11.72 -4.64 4.63
N ALA A 24 11.88 -5.96 4.54
CA ALA A 24 10.91 -6.84 3.90
C ALA A 24 9.58 -6.92 4.66
N THR A 25 9.55 -6.55 5.95
CA THR A 25 8.31 -6.48 6.75
C THR A 25 7.28 -5.53 6.14
N ARG A 26 7.72 -4.57 5.32
CA ARG A 26 6.84 -3.67 4.58
C ARG A 26 5.94 -4.43 3.58
N LEU A 27 6.35 -5.60 3.09
CA LEU A 27 5.56 -6.41 2.14
C LEU A 27 4.51 -7.32 2.77
N VAL A 28 4.51 -7.50 4.09
CA VAL A 28 3.60 -8.44 4.79
C VAL A 28 2.15 -8.19 4.39
N LYS A 29 1.70 -6.92 4.31
CA LYS A 29 0.32 -6.60 3.95
C LYS A 29 -0.05 -7.05 2.53
N SER A 30 0.86 -6.90 1.57
CA SER A 30 0.63 -7.35 0.18
C SER A 30 0.55 -8.88 0.07
N GLN A 31 1.37 -9.58 0.86
CA GLN A 31 1.40 -11.04 0.88
C GLN A 31 0.23 -11.64 1.69
N GLN A 32 -0.32 -10.90 2.66
CA GLN A 32 -1.53 -11.30 3.36
C GLN A 32 -2.75 -11.34 2.46
N SER A 33 -2.87 -10.40 1.51
CA SER A 33 -3.95 -10.34 0.51
C SER A 33 -3.76 -11.29 -0.67
N ALA A 34 -2.56 -11.82 -0.87
CA ALA A 34 -2.28 -12.74 -1.97
C ALA A 34 -3.06 -14.06 -1.82
N GLY A 35 -3.40 -14.66 -2.95
CA GLY A 35 -4.10 -15.94 -3.02
C GLY A 35 -3.33 -17.06 -2.33
N LYS A 36 -4.05 -18.04 -1.79
CA LYS A 36 -3.48 -19.13 -1.00
C LYS A 36 -4.00 -20.47 -1.48
N GLU A 37 -3.16 -21.48 -1.36
CA GLU A 37 -3.51 -22.85 -1.74
C GLU A 37 -3.25 -23.79 -0.58
N TYR A 38 -4.18 -24.73 -0.40
CA TYR A 38 -4.20 -25.63 0.72
C TYR A 38 -4.43 -27.05 0.26
N VAL A 39 -3.83 -28.00 0.98
CA VAL A 39 -4.23 -29.40 0.98
C VAL A 39 -4.81 -29.68 2.36
N CYS A 40 -6.05 -30.16 2.36
CA CYS A 40 -6.84 -30.35 3.57
C CYS A 40 -7.29 -31.79 3.68
N ILE A 41 -7.16 -32.35 4.88
CA ILE A 41 -7.76 -33.62 5.24
C ILE A 41 -9.03 -33.32 6.02
N ILE A 42 -10.16 -33.75 5.49
CA ILE A 42 -11.48 -33.62 6.12
C ILE A 42 -11.92 -34.98 6.62
N ARG A 43 -12.53 -35.00 7.80
CA ARG A 43 -13.15 -36.18 8.38
C ARG A 43 -14.66 -35.98 8.49
N PHE A 44 -15.41 -36.93 7.94
CA PHE A 44 -16.88 -36.94 8.00
C PHE A 44 -17.34 -37.65 9.28
N HIS A 45 -18.45 -37.21 9.87
CA HIS A 45 -18.98 -37.85 11.09
C HIS A 45 -19.74 -39.14 10.78
N ALA A 46 -20.39 -39.22 9.63
CA ALA A 46 -21.05 -40.41 9.11
C ALA A 46 -20.53 -40.75 7.71
N LYS A 47 -20.74 -42.00 7.27
CA LYS A 47 -20.31 -42.51 5.96
C LYS A 47 -20.99 -41.72 4.83
N PRO A 48 -20.24 -41.00 3.98
CA PRO A 48 -20.76 -40.44 2.74
C PRO A 48 -21.23 -41.55 1.79
N GLU A 49 -22.30 -41.32 1.04
CA GLU A 49 -22.86 -42.32 0.12
C GLU A 49 -21.87 -42.80 -0.96
N SER A 50 -21.03 -41.90 -1.49
CA SER A 50 -20.06 -42.23 -2.56
C SER A 50 -18.98 -41.14 -2.73
N LYS A 51 -17.79 -41.56 -3.18
CA LYS A 51 -16.72 -40.66 -3.65
C LYS A 51 -17.20 -39.62 -4.67
N ALA A 52 -18.07 -40.02 -5.59
CA ALA A 52 -18.59 -39.12 -6.63
C ALA A 52 -19.46 -38.01 -6.03
N LYS A 53 -20.22 -38.30 -4.98
CA LYS A 53 -21.05 -37.30 -4.28
C LYS A 53 -20.17 -36.28 -3.54
N VAL A 54 -19.07 -36.74 -2.94
CA VAL A 54 -18.09 -35.85 -2.30
C VAL A 54 -17.44 -34.92 -3.32
N ALA A 55 -17.04 -35.44 -4.49
CA ALA A 55 -16.47 -34.63 -5.57
C ALA A 55 -17.47 -33.57 -6.06
N ARG A 56 -18.72 -33.95 -6.33
CA ARG A 56 -19.79 -33.01 -6.74
C ARG A 56 -20.05 -31.95 -5.68
N ALA A 57 -20.14 -32.33 -4.40
CA ALA A 57 -20.35 -31.38 -3.32
C ALA A 57 -19.19 -30.38 -3.18
N LEU A 58 -17.96 -30.83 -3.44
CA LEU A 58 -16.78 -29.98 -3.45
C LEU A 58 -16.76 -29.01 -4.64
N GLU A 59 -17.25 -29.44 -5.81
CA GLU A 59 -17.44 -28.60 -6.99
C GLU A 59 -18.53 -27.54 -6.77
N THR A 60 -19.65 -27.89 -6.12
CA THR A 60 -20.70 -26.94 -5.74
C THR A 60 -20.18 -25.82 -4.83
N LEU A 61 -19.13 -26.07 -4.07
CA LEU A 61 -18.49 -25.10 -3.19
C LEU A 61 -17.37 -24.30 -3.88
N THR A 62 -17.34 -24.27 -5.22
CA THR A 62 -16.47 -23.37 -5.98
C THR A 62 -17.17 -22.03 -6.25
N GLY A 63 -16.39 -20.96 -6.38
CA GLY A 63 -16.90 -19.61 -6.59
C GLY A 63 -17.08 -18.81 -5.30
N ALA A 64 -17.98 -17.83 -5.33
CA ALA A 64 -18.20 -16.89 -4.23
C ALA A 64 -19.04 -17.53 -3.12
N LEU A 65 -18.43 -17.77 -1.96
CA LEU A 65 -19.08 -18.38 -0.81
C LEU A 65 -19.26 -17.40 0.35
N PHE A 66 -20.40 -17.51 1.01
CA PHE A 66 -20.61 -16.87 2.30
C PHE A 66 -19.84 -17.63 3.38
N GLN A 67 -19.03 -16.92 4.15
CA GLN A 67 -18.33 -17.47 5.30
C GLN A 67 -18.50 -16.57 6.50
N ARG A 68 -18.68 -17.20 7.67
CA ARG A 68 -18.55 -16.54 8.96
C ARG A 68 -17.28 -17.05 9.64
N PRO A 69 -16.42 -16.15 10.17
CA PRO A 69 -15.27 -16.56 10.95
C PRO A 69 -15.68 -17.50 12.11
N PRO A 70 -14.81 -18.47 12.48
CA PRO A 70 -15.03 -19.29 13.67
C PRO A 70 -14.95 -18.43 14.95
N VAL A 71 -15.35 -19.01 16.08
CA VAL A 71 -15.31 -18.32 17.39
C VAL A 71 -13.88 -17.89 17.74
N VAL A 72 -12.90 -18.76 17.47
CA VAL A 72 -11.48 -18.46 17.67
C VAL A 72 -10.92 -17.86 16.38
N ALA A 73 -11.05 -16.55 16.22
CA ALA A 73 -10.51 -15.81 15.10
C ALA A 73 -10.00 -14.43 15.54
N ALA A 74 -8.93 -13.95 14.89
CA ALA A 74 -8.38 -12.60 15.14
C ALA A 74 -9.22 -11.46 14.55
N VAL A 75 -10.31 -11.77 13.83
CA VAL A 75 -11.14 -10.79 13.12
C VAL A 75 -12.57 -10.90 13.61
N LYS A 76 -13.29 -9.76 13.67
CA LYS A 76 -14.69 -9.69 14.09
C LYS A 76 -15.55 -10.70 13.32
N ARG A 77 -16.40 -11.41 14.05
CA ARG A 77 -17.22 -12.51 13.53
C ARG A 77 -18.45 -12.02 12.75
N GLN A 78 -18.22 -11.54 11.54
CA GLN A 78 -19.24 -11.06 10.60
C GLN A 78 -19.32 -11.95 9.36
N LEU A 79 -20.50 -12.03 8.74
CA LEU A 79 -20.67 -12.72 7.46
C LEU A 79 -19.91 -11.97 6.37
N ARG A 80 -19.14 -12.68 5.56
CA ARG A 80 -18.36 -12.12 4.46
C ARG A 80 -18.33 -13.06 3.28
N ILE A 81 -18.17 -12.50 2.09
CA ILE A 81 -18.02 -13.28 0.86
C ILE A 81 -16.54 -13.56 0.64
N ARG A 82 -16.20 -14.82 0.35
CA ARG A 82 -14.85 -15.25 -0.01
C ARG A 82 -14.92 -16.21 -1.17
N THR A 83 -14.01 -16.02 -2.13
CA THR A 83 -14.02 -16.80 -3.36
C THR A 83 -13.10 -18.01 -3.27
N ILE A 84 -13.60 -19.18 -3.65
CA ILE A 84 -12.79 -20.37 -3.94
C ILE A 84 -12.62 -20.42 -5.44
N TYR A 85 -11.39 -20.21 -5.90
CA TYR A 85 -11.07 -20.18 -7.32
C TYR A 85 -11.11 -21.57 -7.95
N ALA A 86 -10.63 -22.58 -7.24
CA ALA A 86 -10.65 -23.96 -7.69
C ALA A 86 -10.56 -24.91 -6.50
N SER A 87 -11.18 -26.07 -6.63
CA SER A 87 -11.08 -27.18 -5.69
C SER A 87 -10.88 -28.49 -6.45
N ARG A 88 -10.15 -29.44 -5.87
CA ARG A 88 -9.92 -30.76 -6.46
C ARG A 88 -9.88 -31.80 -5.37
N LEU A 89 -10.70 -32.85 -5.49
CA LEU A 89 -10.59 -34.03 -4.64
C LEU A 89 -9.36 -34.83 -5.07
N LEU A 90 -8.44 -35.09 -4.13
CA LEU A 90 -7.23 -35.87 -4.38
C LEU A 90 -7.47 -37.34 -4.07
N ASP A 91 -7.98 -37.60 -2.87
CA ASP A 91 -8.22 -38.96 -2.43
C ASP A 91 -9.40 -39.03 -1.47
N TYR A 92 -9.98 -40.23 -1.35
CA TYR A 92 -11.09 -40.49 -0.44
C TYR A 92 -11.02 -41.93 0.09
N ASP A 93 -10.90 -42.04 1.41
CA ASP A 93 -10.91 -43.28 2.17
C ASP A 93 -12.29 -43.50 2.78
N GLU A 94 -13.00 -44.52 2.27
CA GLU A 94 -14.33 -44.91 2.72
C GLU A 94 -14.34 -45.50 4.13
N GLN A 95 -13.31 -46.25 4.51
CA GLN A 95 -13.26 -46.94 5.81
C GLN A 95 -13.06 -45.96 6.94
N ARG A 96 -12.19 -44.96 6.73
CA ARG A 96 -11.90 -43.93 7.75
C ARG A 96 -12.81 -42.71 7.65
N HIS A 97 -13.67 -42.66 6.64
CA HIS A 97 -14.52 -41.52 6.31
C HIS A 97 -13.71 -40.22 6.19
N MET A 98 -12.59 -40.29 5.46
CA MET A 98 -11.69 -39.16 5.27
C MET A 98 -11.52 -38.84 3.79
N ALA A 99 -11.52 -37.56 3.45
CA ALA A 99 -11.16 -37.08 2.13
C ALA A 99 -9.95 -36.16 2.20
N VAL A 100 -9.11 -36.21 1.18
CA VAL A 100 -8.03 -35.25 0.95
C VAL A 100 -8.40 -34.43 -0.27
N PHE A 101 -8.43 -33.10 -0.11
CA PHE A 101 -8.69 -32.20 -1.22
C PHE A 101 -7.71 -31.05 -1.27
N TRP A 102 -7.47 -30.54 -2.48
CA TRP A 102 -6.74 -29.32 -2.74
C TRP A 102 -7.73 -28.19 -2.99
N ALA A 103 -7.46 -27.00 -2.47
CA ALA A 103 -8.27 -25.81 -2.72
C ALA A 103 -7.39 -24.57 -2.90
N LYS A 104 -7.69 -23.79 -3.94
CA LYS A 104 -7.16 -22.45 -4.21
C LYS A 104 -8.21 -21.42 -3.85
N CYS A 105 -7.91 -20.56 -2.89
CA CYS A 105 -8.88 -19.63 -2.33
C CYS A 105 -8.32 -18.22 -2.15
N GLU A 106 -9.25 -17.27 -2.06
CA GLU A 106 -8.97 -15.89 -1.69
C GLU A 106 -8.38 -15.80 -0.27
N ALA A 107 -7.57 -14.77 -0.03
CA ALA A 107 -7.04 -14.49 1.29
C ALA A 107 -8.14 -14.32 2.35
N GLY A 108 -7.94 -14.97 3.50
CA GLY A 108 -8.88 -14.92 4.62
C GLY A 108 -10.06 -15.90 4.49
N THR A 109 -10.05 -16.78 3.51
CA THR A 109 -10.95 -17.94 3.48
C THR A 109 -10.62 -18.88 4.64
N TYR A 110 -11.62 -19.30 5.42
CA TYR A 110 -11.45 -20.27 6.49
C TYR A 110 -11.73 -21.68 5.96
N ILE A 111 -10.66 -22.46 5.73
CA ILE A 111 -10.79 -23.85 5.27
C ILE A 111 -11.54 -24.73 6.30
N ARG A 112 -11.43 -24.42 7.59
CA ARG A 112 -12.24 -25.09 8.63
C ARG A 112 -13.75 -24.91 8.40
N THR A 113 -14.18 -23.68 8.07
CA THR A 113 -15.58 -23.38 7.76
C THR A 113 -16.02 -24.06 6.47
N LEU A 114 -15.13 -24.10 5.47
CA LEU A 114 -15.37 -24.85 4.23
C LEU A 114 -15.63 -26.34 4.49
N CYS A 115 -14.85 -26.96 5.39
CA CYS A 115 -15.07 -28.35 5.77
C CYS A 115 -16.45 -28.57 6.40
N VAL A 116 -16.87 -27.68 7.30
CA VAL A 116 -18.20 -27.74 7.90
C VAL A 116 -19.29 -27.61 6.84
N HIS A 117 -19.13 -26.68 5.88
CA HIS A 117 -20.10 -26.50 4.79
C HIS A 117 -20.18 -27.75 3.89
N LEU A 118 -19.06 -28.38 3.58
CA LEU A 118 -19.04 -29.63 2.82
C LEU A 118 -19.81 -30.74 3.56
N GLY A 119 -19.62 -30.84 4.88
CA GLY A 119 -20.37 -31.78 5.72
C GLY A 119 -21.88 -31.49 5.77
N LEU A 120 -22.28 -30.21 5.76
CA LEU A 120 -23.69 -29.81 5.71
C LEU A 120 -24.34 -30.13 4.36
N VAL A 121 -23.63 -29.86 3.25
CA VAL A 121 -24.12 -30.18 1.88
C VAL A 121 -24.30 -31.69 1.71
N LEU A 122 -23.42 -32.50 2.30
CA LEU A 122 -23.52 -33.96 2.25
C LEU A 122 -24.51 -34.54 3.28
N GLY A 123 -24.97 -33.76 4.25
CA GLY A 123 -25.88 -34.20 5.32
C GLY A 123 -25.23 -35.07 6.41
N CYS A 124 -23.97 -35.47 6.25
CA CYS A 124 -23.26 -36.33 7.20
C CYS A 124 -22.51 -35.57 8.31
N GLY A 125 -22.34 -34.25 8.15
CA GLY A 125 -21.47 -33.44 9.01
C GLY A 125 -19.98 -33.74 8.79
N ALA A 126 -19.12 -32.74 9.01
CA ALA A 126 -17.69 -32.90 8.83
C ALA A 126 -16.88 -31.86 9.63
N HIS A 127 -15.65 -32.21 9.95
CA HIS A 127 -14.67 -31.31 10.54
C HIS A 127 -13.30 -31.46 9.88
N MET A 128 -12.49 -30.41 10.02
CA MET A 128 -11.12 -30.38 9.50
C MET A 128 -10.20 -31.18 10.42
N GLN A 129 -9.55 -32.21 9.89
CA GLN A 129 -8.60 -33.05 10.63
C GLN A 129 -7.20 -32.44 10.58
N GLU A 130 -6.69 -32.19 9.38
CA GLU A 130 -5.37 -31.61 9.14
C GLU A 130 -5.40 -30.61 7.99
N LEU A 131 -4.50 -29.63 8.04
CA LEU A 131 -4.40 -28.60 7.03
C LEU A 131 -2.93 -28.28 6.76
N ARG A 132 -2.56 -28.35 5.49
CA ARG A 132 -1.24 -27.97 4.99
C ARG A 132 -1.39 -26.83 3.99
N ARG A 133 -0.64 -25.74 4.16
CA ARG A 133 -0.62 -24.65 3.18
C ARG A 133 0.49 -24.92 2.17
N VAL A 134 0.10 -25.17 0.91
CA VAL A 134 1.04 -25.54 -0.16
C VAL A 134 1.58 -24.34 -0.91
N ARG A 135 0.84 -23.23 -0.91
CA ARG A 135 1.25 -22.00 -1.59
C ARG A 135 0.78 -20.76 -0.84
N SER A 136 1.62 -19.74 -0.81
CA SER A 136 1.30 -18.41 -0.32
C SER A 136 1.77 -17.37 -1.32
N GLY A 137 0.83 -16.72 -2.02
CA GLY A 137 1.17 -15.78 -3.08
C GLY A 137 1.96 -16.44 -4.19
N ASN A 138 3.16 -15.93 -4.45
CA ASN A 138 4.02 -16.41 -5.54
C ASN A 138 4.88 -17.62 -5.16
N LEU A 139 4.95 -18.00 -3.88
CA LEU A 139 5.84 -19.05 -3.39
C LEU A 139 5.07 -20.31 -3.01
N GLY A 140 5.45 -21.43 -3.63
CA GLY A 140 4.97 -22.78 -3.32
C GLY A 140 5.95 -23.58 -2.46
N GLU A 141 5.56 -24.80 -2.09
CA GLU A 141 6.41 -25.74 -1.36
C GLU A 141 7.67 -26.17 -2.12
N ARG A 142 7.64 -26.09 -3.45
CA ARG A 142 8.80 -26.41 -4.31
C ARG A 142 9.78 -25.24 -4.41
N ASP A 143 9.33 -24.04 -4.04
CA ASP A 143 10.07 -22.79 -4.23
C ASP A 143 10.80 -22.43 -2.95
N HIS A 144 11.98 -23.04 -2.78
CA HIS A 144 12.93 -22.71 -1.72
C HIS A 144 12.36 -22.77 -0.29
N LEU A 145 11.61 -23.83 0.00
CA LEU A 145 11.12 -24.09 1.34
C LEU A 145 12.28 -24.56 2.24
N VAL A 146 12.47 -23.87 3.37
CA VAL A 146 13.47 -24.23 4.38
C VAL A 146 12.81 -24.55 5.71
N THR A 147 13.42 -25.46 6.46
CA THR A 147 12.97 -25.81 7.81
C THR A 147 13.62 -24.89 8.85
N MET A 148 13.04 -24.83 10.05
CA MET A 148 13.67 -24.09 11.15
C MET A 148 15.02 -24.67 11.58
N HIS A 149 15.25 -25.97 11.34
CA HIS A 149 16.55 -26.60 11.58
C HIS A 149 17.60 -26.05 10.61
N ASP A 150 17.27 -25.96 9.32
CA ASP A 150 18.18 -25.39 8.31
C ASP A 150 18.55 -23.93 8.62
N VAL A 151 17.61 -23.15 9.17
CA VAL A 151 17.88 -21.76 9.59
C VAL A 151 18.85 -21.71 10.77
N LEU A 152 18.68 -22.60 11.76
CA LEU A 152 19.57 -22.68 12.91
C LEU A 152 20.98 -23.12 12.50
N ASP A 153 21.07 -24.16 11.67
CA ASP A 153 22.33 -24.71 11.19
C ASP A 153 23.07 -23.68 10.32
N ALA A 154 22.35 -22.96 9.44
CA ALA A 154 22.94 -21.90 8.63
C ALA A 154 23.53 -20.76 9.48
N MET A 155 22.87 -20.38 10.58
CA MET A 155 23.41 -19.38 11.51
C MET A 155 24.64 -19.92 12.26
N HIS A 156 24.59 -21.17 12.72
CA HIS A 156 25.70 -21.78 13.45
C HIS A 156 26.98 -21.92 12.60
N VAL A 157 26.83 -22.30 11.33
CA VAL A 157 27.94 -22.36 10.36
C VAL A 157 28.54 -20.97 10.13
N TYR A 158 27.71 -19.96 9.95
CA TYR A 158 28.17 -18.57 9.78
C TYR A 158 28.94 -18.07 11.01
N ASP A 159 28.45 -18.34 12.22
CA ASP A 159 29.13 -17.91 13.45
C ASP A 159 30.47 -18.64 13.67
N SER A 160 30.54 -19.92 13.32
CA SER A 160 31.72 -20.77 13.55
C SER A 160 32.80 -20.61 12.49
N THR A 161 32.42 -20.52 11.22
CA THR A 161 33.35 -20.56 10.06
C THR A 161 33.37 -19.28 9.24
N ARG A 162 32.46 -18.34 9.51
CA ARG A 162 32.22 -17.13 8.69
C ARG A 162 31.85 -17.41 7.24
N ASP A 163 31.43 -18.64 6.92
CA ASP A 163 30.90 -18.96 5.60
C ASP A 163 29.44 -18.47 5.47
N GLU A 164 29.18 -17.64 4.46
CA GLU A 164 27.86 -17.09 4.15
C GLU A 164 27.04 -17.92 3.17
N THR A 165 27.63 -18.93 2.53
CA THR A 165 26.98 -19.67 1.42
C THR A 165 25.67 -20.32 1.85
N TYR A 166 25.67 -20.99 3.00
CA TYR A 166 24.48 -21.65 3.52
C TYR A 166 23.40 -20.63 3.93
N LEU A 167 23.81 -19.54 4.59
CA LEU A 167 22.89 -18.49 5.00
C LEU A 167 22.21 -17.82 3.80
N ARG A 168 22.96 -17.53 2.74
CA ARG A 168 22.44 -16.96 1.48
C ARG A 168 21.53 -17.90 0.69
N ARG A 169 21.63 -19.22 0.90
CA ARG A 169 20.70 -20.20 0.33
C ARG A 169 19.38 -20.27 1.10
N THR A 170 19.41 -20.00 2.40
CA THR A 170 18.23 -20.01 3.28
C THR A 170 17.42 -18.71 3.18
N ILE A 171 18.11 -17.61 2.92
CA ILE A 171 17.57 -16.24 2.90
C ILE A 171 17.40 -15.75 1.47
N PHE A 172 16.19 -15.34 1.10
CA PHE A 172 15.89 -14.83 -0.23
C PHE A 172 15.67 -13.32 -0.27
N PRO A 173 16.03 -12.67 -1.40
CA PRO A 173 15.73 -11.26 -1.63
C PRO A 173 14.21 -11.04 -1.72
N LEU A 174 13.75 -9.86 -1.33
CA LEU A 174 12.33 -9.52 -1.30
C LEU A 174 11.72 -9.39 -2.70
N GLU A 175 12.56 -9.17 -3.71
CA GLU A 175 12.23 -9.07 -5.12
C GLU A 175 11.54 -10.34 -5.64
N LEU A 176 11.86 -11.51 -5.07
CA LEU A 176 11.27 -12.80 -5.46
C LEU A 176 9.73 -12.79 -5.33
N LEU A 177 9.22 -12.08 -4.32
CA LEU A 177 7.78 -11.95 -4.04
C LEU A 177 7.05 -11.04 -5.03
N LEU A 178 7.81 -10.23 -5.78
CA LEU A 178 7.31 -9.18 -6.65
C LEU A 178 7.30 -9.59 -8.13
N THR A 179 7.74 -10.81 -8.43
CA THR A 179 7.85 -11.37 -9.79
C THR A 179 6.54 -11.41 -10.56
N GLY A 180 5.40 -11.50 -9.87
CA GLY A 180 4.08 -11.56 -10.51
C GLY A 180 3.45 -10.21 -10.84
N PHE A 181 4.09 -9.09 -10.46
CA PHE A 181 3.56 -7.75 -10.73
C PHE A 181 4.18 -7.18 -11.99
N PRO A 182 3.43 -6.36 -12.75
CA PRO A 182 3.97 -5.61 -13.86
C PRO A 182 5.04 -4.62 -13.40
N ARG A 183 6.09 -4.47 -14.20
CA ARG A 183 7.31 -3.74 -13.82
C ARG A 183 7.45 -2.42 -14.55
N ILE A 184 7.92 -1.41 -13.82
CA ILE A 184 8.34 -0.12 -14.37
C ILE A 184 9.77 0.15 -13.89
N VAL A 185 10.71 0.22 -14.83
CA VAL A 185 12.11 0.55 -14.58
C VAL A 185 12.24 2.06 -14.53
N VAL A 186 12.77 2.55 -13.41
CA VAL A 186 12.92 3.98 -13.12
C VAL A 186 14.37 4.41 -13.31
N LYS A 187 14.59 5.65 -13.76
CA LYS A 187 15.91 6.29 -13.83
C LYS A 187 16.48 6.50 -12.42
N ASP A 188 17.77 6.26 -12.26
CA ASP A 188 18.51 6.38 -10.99
C ASP A 188 18.30 7.75 -10.30
N SER A 189 18.21 8.83 -11.08
CA SER A 189 17.95 10.20 -10.58
C SER A 189 16.63 10.36 -9.83
N CYS A 190 15.64 9.50 -10.10
CA CYS A 190 14.30 9.56 -9.54
C CYS A 190 14.11 8.58 -8.37
N VAL A 191 15.06 7.66 -8.14
CA VAL A 191 14.92 6.59 -7.14
C VAL A 191 14.78 7.15 -5.73
N ASN A 192 15.70 8.03 -5.30
CA ASN A 192 15.60 8.62 -3.98
C ASN A 192 14.30 9.42 -3.82
N ALA A 193 13.81 10.01 -4.92
CA ALA A 193 12.55 10.74 -4.89
C ALA A 193 11.36 9.89 -4.43
N ILE A 194 11.28 8.71 -5.02
CA ILE A 194 10.24 7.73 -4.77
C ILE A 194 10.39 7.16 -3.36
N CYS A 195 11.62 7.04 -2.85
CA CYS A 195 11.88 6.65 -1.46
C CYS A 195 11.29 7.63 -0.43
N TYR A 196 11.19 8.92 -0.77
CA TYR A 196 10.48 9.92 0.04
C TYR A 196 8.96 9.95 -0.21
N GLY A 197 8.44 9.13 -1.13
CA GLY A 197 7.02 9.06 -1.47
C GLY A 197 6.58 9.99 -2.60
N ALA A 198 7.52 10.53 -3.39
CA ALA A 198 7.16 11.30 -4.58
C ALA A 198 6.45 10.41 -5.61
N LYS A 199 5.54 11.02 -6.39
CA LYS A 199 4.87 10.35 -7.50
C LYS A 199 5.88 10.12 -8.65
N LEU A 200 5.73 9.02 -9.37
CA LEU A 200 6.55 8.76 -10.55
C LEU A 200 5.98 9.55 -11.74
N MET A 201 6.79 10.43 -12.31
CA MET A 201 6.46 11.21 -13.50
C MET A 201 7.05 10.54 -14.76
N ILE A 202 6.47 10.83 -15.94
CA ILE A 202 6.94 10.30 -17.23
C ILE A 202 8.46 10.45 -17.44
N PRO A 203 9.10 11.61 -17.17
CA PRO A 203 10.54 11.77 -17.39
C PRO A 203 11.41 10.81 -16.58
N GLY A 204 10.89 10.27 -15.48
CA GLY A 204 11.57 9.31 -14.61
C GLY A 204 11.46 7.86 -15.06
N VAL A 205 10.60 7.54 -16.04
CA VAL A 205 10.48 6.18 -16.59
C VAL A 205 11.62 5.93 -17.57
N LEU A 206 12.21 4.74 -17.48
CA LEU A 206 13.21 4.25 -18.43
C LEU A 206 12.61 3.15 -19.32
N ARG A 207 11.96 2.16 -18.71
CA ARG A 207 11.26 1.07 -19.39
C ARG A 207 9.99 0.71 -18.61
N PHE A 208 9.00 0.16 -19.30
CA PHE A 208 7.75 -0.30 -18.70
C PHE A 208 7.30 -1.60 -19.38
N GLU A 209 6.55 -2.40 -18.65
CA GLU A 209 5.96 -3.64 -19.16
C GLU A 209 4.69 -3.37 -19.98
N SER A 210 4.41 -4.22 -20.96
CA SER A 210 3.16 -4.18 -21.74
C SER A 210 1.98 -4.70 -20.92
N GLY A 211 0.78 -4.16 -21.17
CA GLY A 211 -0.44 -4.62 -20.51
C GLY A 211 -0.67 -4.06 -19.11
N ILE A 212 -0.09 -2.88 -18.81
CA ILE A 212 -0.41 -2.14 -17.59
C ILE A 212 -1.75 -1.44 -17.80
N GLU A 213 -2.70 -1.73 -16.91
CA GLU A 213 -3.99 -1.05 -16.84
C GLU A 213 -4.00 0.05 -15.77
N VAL A 214 -4.94 0.99 -15.89
CA VAL A 214 -5.13 2.03 -14.89
C VAL A 214 -5.59 1.40 -13.58
N HIS A 215 -5.07 1.88 -12.45
CA HIS A 215 -5.33 1.38 -11.09
C HIS A 215 -4.80 -0.03 -10.77
N GLN A 216 -4.05 -0.64 -11.69
CA GLN A 216 -3.33 -1.88 -11.40
C GLN A 216 -2.15 -1.64 -10.45
N GLU A 217 -1.83 -2.64 -9.63
CA GLU A 217 -0.63 -2.62 -8.79
C GLU A 217 0.61 -2.92 -9.64
N VAL A 218 1.61 -2.04 -9.55
CA VAL A 218 2.87 -2.14 -10.31
C VAL A 218 4.07 -2.09 -9.36
N VAL A 219 5.18 -2.69 -9.79
CA VAL A 219 6.46 -2.62 -9.08
C VAL A 219 7.37 -1.61 -9.77
N LEU A 220 7.86 -0.65 -8.99
CA LEU A 220 8.90 0.28 -9.41
C LEU A 220 10.26 -0.32 -9.09
N MET A 221 11.11 -0.51 -10.10
CA MET A 221 12.41 -1.15 -9.97
C MET A 221 13.55 -0.27 -10.50
N THR A 222 14.75 -0.45 -9.98
CA THR A 222 15.97 0.17 -10.52
C THR A 222 16.47 -0.59 -11.75
N THR A 223 17.46 -0.02 -12.44
CA THR A 223 18.18 -0.69 -13.55
C THR A 223 18.90 -1.96 -13.11
N LYS A 224 19.25 -2.08 -11.82
CA LYS A 224 19.90 -3.25 -11.21
C LYS A 224 18.93 -4.36 -10.84
N GLY A 225 17.63 -4.11 -10.91
CA GLY A 225 16.60 -5.07 -10.50
C GLY A 225 16.16 -4.97 -9.04
N GLU A 226 16.57 -3.92 -8.31
CA GLU A 226 16.16 -3.72 -6.91
C GLU A 226 14.74 -3.14 -6.86
N ALA A 227 13.91 -3.64 -5.94
CA ALA A 227 12.55 -3.12 -5.79
C ALA A 227 12.54 -1.83 -4.96
N ILE A 228 12.12 -0.72 -5.59
CA ILE A 228 12.04 0.60 -4.96
C ILE A 228 10.76 0.71 -4.14
N ALA A 229 9.63 0.48 -4.80
CA ALA A 229 8.31 0.66 -4.20
C ALA A 229 7.22 -0.11 -4.97
N LEU A 230 6.13 -0.42 -4.27
CA LEU A 230 4.86 -0.78 -4.87
C LEU A 230 4.07 0.50 -5.21
N GLY A 231 3.56 0.57 -6.42
CA GLY A 231 2.79 1.69 -6.94
C GLY A 231 1.41 1.26 -7.47
N VAL A 232 0.56 2.25 -7.71
CA VAL A 232 -0.70 2.10 -8.43
C VAL A 232 -0.60 2.92 -9.71
N ALA A 233 -0.69 2.23 -10.86
CA ALA A 233 -0.63 2.86 -12.16
C ALA A 233 -1.77 3.87 -12.34
N GLN A 234 -1.46 5.05 -12.89
CA GLN A 234 -2.43 6.07 -13.26
C GLN A 234 -2.60 6.18 -14.78
N MET A 235 -1.70 5.52 -15.53
CA MET A 235 -1.67 5.52 -16.99
C MET A 235 -1.57 4.08 -17.50
N THR A 236 -2.12 3.82 -18.68
CA THR A 236 -1.92 2.54 -19.38
C THR A 236 -0.59 2.51 -20.11
N SER A 237 -0.10 1.33 -20.48
CA SER A 237 1.16 1.19 -21.25
C SER A 237 1.17 2.04 -22.53
N SER A 238 0.05 2.13 -23.24
CA SER A 238 -0.06 2.92 -24.48
C SER A 238 0.06 4.42 -24.21
N VAL A 239 -0.51 4.90 -23.11
CA VAL A 239 -0.45 6.32 -22.71
C VAL A 239 0.95 6.70 -22.23
N ILE A 240 1.63 5.80 -21.51
CA ILE A 240 3.03 6.00 -21.09
C ILE A 240 3.95 6.17 -22.31
N ALA A 241 3.64 5.53 -23.43
CA ALA A 241 4.43 5.61 -24.66
C ALA A 241 4.20 6.91 -25.46
N THR A 242 2.99 7.49 -25.40
CA THR A 242 2.60 8.62 -26.26
C THR A 242 2.71 9.97 -25.60
N VAL A 243 2.57 10.05 -24.28
CA VAL A 243 2.44 11.32 -23.57
C VAL A 243 3.81 11.85 -23.11
N ASP A 244 4.06 13.14 -23.28
CA ASP A 244 5.31 13.79 -22.86
C ASP A 244 5.36 14.14 -21.37
N HIS A 245 4.20 14.36 -20.75
CA HIS A 245 4.07 14.85 -19.37
C HIS A 245 2.93 14.18 -18.61
N GLY A 246 3.18 13.88 -17.33
CA GLY A 246 2.13 13.40 -16.43
C GLY A 246 2.63 12.43 -15.37
N VAL A 247 1.69 11.97 -14.54
CA VAL A 247 1.94 11.03 -13.44
C VAL A 247 1.70 9.62 -13.93
N VAL A 248 2.74 8.79 -13.90
CA VAL A 248 2.68 7.39 -14.33
C VAL A 248 2.15 6.49 -13.22
N SER A 249 2.69 6.65 -12.02
CA SER A 249 2.30 5.84 -10.85
C SER A 249 2.31 6.66 -9.59
N THR A 250 1.31 6.45 -8.75
CA THR A 250 1.33 6.89 -7.35
C THR A 250 1.99 5.81 -6.50
N VAL A 251 2.72 6.22 -5.45
CA VAL A 251 3.40 5.26 -4.57
C VAL A 251 2.40 4.76 -3.53
N LYS A 252 2.22 3.44 -3.47
CA LYS A 252 1.41 2.77 -2.45
C LYS A 252 2.25 2.40 -1.24
N ARG A 253 3.45 1.87 -1.46
CA ARG A 253 4.36 1.48 -0.38
C ARG A 253 5.82 1.47 -0.80
N VAL A 254 6.65 2.24 -0.09
CA VAL A 254 8.10 2.29 -0.31
C VAL A 254 8.79 1.09 0.35
N LEU A 255 9.69 0.42 -0.38
CA LEU A 255 10.44 -0.75 0.07
C LEU A 255 11.91 -0.44 0.33
N MET A 256 12.54 0.30 -0.58
CA MET A 256 13.91 0.77 -0.46
C MET A 256 14.04 1.80 0.67
N ASP A 257 15.24 1.92 1.25
CA ASP A 257 15.48 2.95 2.24
C ASP A 257 15.85 4.28 1.57
N ARG A 258 15.64 5.35 2.33
CA ARG A 258 16.02 6.70 1.92
C ARG A 258 17.54 6.77 1.79
N ASP A 259 18.00 7.58 0.84
CA ASP A 259 19.43 7.85 0.61
C ASP A 259 20.26 6.62 0.21
N THR A 260 19.62 5.57 -0.31
CA THR A 260 20.33 4.47 -1.00
C THR A 260 20.91 4.94 -2.35
N TYR A 261 20.28 5.95 -2.96
CA TYR A 261 20.74 6.63 -4.17
C TYR A 261 20.85 8.12 -3.89
N ASP A 262 21.80 8.79 -4.55
CA ASP A 262 22.03 10.22 -4.35
C ASP A 262 20.82 11.07 -4.76
N MET A 263 20.61 12.16 -4.02
CA MET A 263 19.62 13.17 -4.38
C MET A 263 20.06 13.94 -5.63
N ARG A 264 19.43 13.67 -6.77
CA ARG A 264 19.62 14.43 -8.02
C ARG A 264 18.48 15.39 -8.34
N TRP A 265 17.70 15.77 -7.34
CA TRP A 265 16.64 16.76 -7.49
C TRP A 265 17.24 18.12 -7.87
N GLY A 266 16.68 18.77 -8.88
CA GLY A 266 17.16 20.09 -9.30
C GLY A 266 18.44 20.09 -10.17
N TYR A 267 18.83 18.93 -10.72
CA TYR A 267 19.89 18.80 -11.74
C TYR A 267 19.34 18.54 -13.16
N GLY A 268 18.00 18.51 -13.33
CA GLY A 268 17.38 18.36 -14.65
C GLY A 268 17.62 19.58 -15.56
N PRO A 269 17.48 19.46 -16.88
CA PRO A 269 17.75 20.53 -17.84
C PRO A 269 17.08 21.86 -17.46
N ARG A 270 15.79 21.81 -17.13
CA ARG A 270 14.99 22.95 -16.63
C ARG A 270 15.52 23.55 -15.33
N ALA A 271 15.92 22.73 -14.36
CA ALA A 271 16.41 23.23 -13.08
C ALA A 271 17.82 23.85 -13.21
N SER A 272 18.64 23.29 -14.09
CA SER A 272 19.94 23.83 -14.47
C SER A 272 19.81 25.13 -15.24
N GLU A 273 18.86 25.25 -16.18
CA GLU A 273 18.50 26.51 -16.85
C GLU A 273 18.03 27.57 -15.85
N LYS A 274 17.15 27.19 -14.91
CA LYS A 274 16.70 28.09 -13.84
C LYS A 274 17.88 28.61 -13.02
N LYS A 275 18.81 27.73 -12.61
CA LYS A 275 20.03 28.12 -11.89
C LYS A 275 20.94 29.03 -12.73
N LYS A 276 21.12 28.73 -14.03
CA LYS A 276 21.87 29.58 -14.97
C LYS A 276 21.24 30.96 -15.11
N MET A 277 19.92 31.05 -15.17
CA MET A 277 19.22 32.34 -15.28
C MET A 277 19.20 33.14 -13.98
N ILE A 278 19.19 32.47 -12.82
CA ILE A 278 19.42 33.12 -11.51
C ILE A 278 20.86 33.68 -11.47
N LEU A 279 21.85 32.91 -11.91
CA LEU A 279 23.24 33.37 -12.04
C LEU A 279 23.39 34.54 -13.04
N ALA A 280 22.64 34.51 -14.13
CA ALA A 280 22.62 35.59 -15.13
C ALA A 280 21.79 36.82 -14.68
N GLY A 281 21.17 36.80 -13.50
CA GLY A 281 20.35 37.90 -12.98
C GLY A 281 19.02 38.11 -13.72
N LEU A 282 18.62 37.16 -14.57
CA LEU A 282 17.34 37.19 -15.30
C LEU A 282 16.17 36.78 -14.39
N LEU A 283 16.42 35.97 -13.36
CA LEU A 283 15.46 35.62 -12.30
C LEU A 283 15.93 36.11 -10.93
N ASP A 284 14.98 36.30 -10.02
CA ASP A 284 15.28 36.64 -8.62
C ASP A 284 16.00 35.49 -7.88
N LYS A 285 16.61 35.78 -6.72
CA LYS A 285 17.32 34.80 -5.85
C LYS A 285 16.43 33.60 -5.46
N LYS A 286 15.11 33.78 -5.43
CA LYS A 286 14.11 32.73 -5.16
C LYS A 286 13.55 32.06 -6.41
N GLY A 287 14.04 32.43 -7.60
CA GLY A 287 13.63 31.84 -8.88
C GLY A 287 12.22 32.24 -9.32
N LYS A 288 11.77 33.45 -8.98
CA LYS A 288 10.54 34.07 -9.51
C LYS A 288 10.86 34.92 -10.76
N PRO A 289 9.90 35.10 -11.68
CA PRO A 289 10.08 35.98 -12.83
C PRO A 289 10.28 37.45 -12.42
N ASN A 290 11.23 38.12 -13.06
CA ASN A 290 11.48 39.57 -12.98
C ASN A 290 11.21 40.21 -14.35
N GLU A 291 11.24 41.54 -14.45
CA GLU A 291 11.05 42.28 -15.71
C GLU A 291 12.01 41.85 -16.84
N LYS A 292 13.17 41.29 -16.49
CA LYS A 292 14.18 40.79 -17.43
C LYS A 292 13.98 39.31 -17.83
N THR A 293 12.91 38.66 -17.39
CA THR A 293 12.66 37.26 -17.77
C THR A 293 12.14 37.15 -19.20
N PRO A 294 12.70 36.25 -20.02
CA PRO A 294 12.22 36.04 -21.38
C PRO A 294 10.82 35.40 -21.38
N ALA A 295 9.95 35.86 -22.30
CA ALA A 295 8.56 35.39 -22.44
C ALA A 295 8.46 33.88 -22.71
N SER A 296 9.49 33.27 -23.32
CA SER A 296 9.60 31.83 -23.53
C SER A 296 9.65 31.03 -22.23
N TRP A 297 10.24 31.58 -21.16
CA TRP A 297 10.28 30.95 -19.84
C TRP A 297 8.91 31.00 -19.14
N LEU A 298 8.21 32.15 -19.19
CA LEU A 298 6.87 32.33 -18.61
C LEU A 298 5.85 31.35 -19.20
N LYS A 299 5.84 31.19 -20.53
CA LYS A 299 4.94 30.25 -21.23
C LYS A 299 5.16 28.80 -20.81
N SER A 300 6.38 28.48 -20.38
CA SER A 300 6.84 27.13 -20.07
C SER A 300 6.63 26.72 -18.61
N GLU A 301 6.55 27.66 -17.66
CA GLU A 301 6.23 27.41 -16.24
C GLU A 301 4.71 27.42 -15.98
N GLY A 302 3.88 27.64 -17.01
CA GLY A 302 2.43 27.74 -16.85
C GLY A 302 1.98 29.02 -16.14
N TYR A 303 2.85 30.04 -16.08
CA TYR A 303 2.44 31.40 -15.74
C TYR A 303 1.70 31.96 -16.95
N LEU A 304 0.39 31.68 -17.03
CA LEU A 304 -0.50 32.51 -17.84
C LEU A 304 -0.31 33.96 -17.37
N PRO A 305 -0.09 34.93 -18.27
CA PRO A 305 -0.21 36.32 -17.88
C PRO A 305 -1.61 36.51 -17.28
N LYS A 306 -1.69 37.20 -16.14
CA LYS A 306 -2.99 37.71 -15.67
C LYS A 306 -3.53 38.53 -16.82
N LEU A 307 -4.69 38.16 -17.35
CA LEU A 307 -5.51 39.02 -18.21
C LEU A 307 -5.98 40.20 -17.35
N CYS A 308 -5.07 41.13 -17.07
CA CYS A 308 -5.41 42.49 -16.73
C CYS A 308 -5.39 43.23 -18.06
N GLY A 309 -6.56 43.72 -18.48
CA GLY A 309 -6.64 44.69 -19.55
C GLY A 309 -5.86 45.93 -19.15
N SER A 310 -4.69 46.08 -19.74
CA SER A 310 -4.02 47.37 -19.87
C SER A 310 -3.67 47.48 -21.35
N GLU A 311 -4.30 48.47 -21.96
CA GLU A 311 -4.16 48.86 -23.35
C GLU A 311 -2.68 49.06 -23.69
N GLU A 312 -2.15 48.21 -24.56
CA GLU A 312 -1.03 48.58 -25.41
C GLU A 312 -1.53 48.56 -26.84
N THR A 313 -1.41 49.73 -27.45
CA THR A 313 -1.61 50.05 -28.85
C THR A 313 -0.68 49.21 -29.71
N GLU A 314 -1.23 48.19 -30.38
CA GLU A 314 -0.59 47.61 -31.57
C GLU A 314 -1.00 48.43 -32.80
N ASN A 315 -0.04 49.17 -33.35
CA ASN A 315 -0.09 49.60 -34.74
C ASN A 315 0.12 48.36 -35.63
N GLY A 316 -0.95 47.96 -36.31
CA GLY A 316 -0.94 46.95 -37.36
C GLY A 316 -2.22 47.05 -38.17
N GLU A 317 -2.17 47.81 -39.27
CA GLU A 317 -3.26 47.99 -40.23
C GLU A 317 -3.76 46.65 -40.82
N ALA A 318 -5.07 46.43 -40.81
CA ALA A 318 -5.80 45.77 -41.88
C ALA A 318 -7.32 46.00 -41.79
N THR A 319 -7.81 46.89 -42.66
CA THR A 319 -9.05 46.83 -43.46
C THR A 319 -10.45 46.79 -42.81
N GLU A 320 -11.20 47.87 -43.12
CA GLU A 320 -12.62 47.93 -43.55
C GLU A 320 -13.73 47.48 -42.57
N ALA A 321 -14.90 48.11 -42.45
CA ALA A 321 -15.49 49.39 -42.84
C ALA A 321 -16.88 49.45 -42.14
N ALA A 322 -17.34 50.66 -41.77
CA ALA A 322 -18.75 51.07 -41.59
C ALA A 322 -19.57 50.43 -40.42
N VAL A 323 -20.47 51.09 -39.67
CA VAL A 323 -21.10 52.43 -39.69
C VAL A 323 -21.98 52.59 -38.41
N LYS A 324 -22.10 53.83 -37.91
CA LYS A 324 -23.17 54.50 -37.09
C LYS A 324 -23.38 54.28 -35.56
N GLU A 325 -23.01 55.33 -34.82
CA GLU A 325 -23.81 56.27 -33.98
C GLU A 325 -24.92 55.78 -32.99
N GLU A 326 -24.65 56.13 -31.71
CA GLU A 326 -25.48 56.76 -30.65
C GLU A 326 -26.88 56.25 -30.24
N GLU A 327 -27.04 55.82 -28.97
CA GLU A 327 -27.85 56.49 -27.91
C GLU A 327 -27.74 55.78 -26.53
N GLN A 328 -27.89 56.55 -25.44
CA GLN A 328 -27.69 56.18 -24.01
C GLN A 328 -28.91 55.45 -23.35
N PRO A 329 -29.03 55.37 -22.00
CA PRO A 329 -28.48 54.37 -21.09
C PRO A 329 -29.58 53.49 -20.42
N ARG A 330 -29.23 52.31 -19.88
CA ARG A 330 -30.12 51.60 -18.94
C ARG A 330 -29.37 50.92 -17.80
N VAL A 331 -29.56 51.48 -16.62
CA VAL A 331 -29.11 51.00 -15.29
C VAL A 331 -29.58 49.56 -15.05
N LYS A 332 -28.66 48.67 -14.66
CA LYS A 332 -28.91 47.50 -13.81
C LYS A 332 -27.68 47.25 -12.94
N GLU A 333 -27.86 47.46 -11.64
CA GLU A 333 -26.94 47.08 -10.56
C GLU A 333 -26.86 45.54 -10.45
N GLU A 334 -25.66 45.00 -10.30
CA GLU A 334 -25.42 43.61 -9.92
C GLU A 334 -25.43 43.47 -8.39
N PRO A 335 -26.09 42.45 -7.80
CA PRO A 335 -26.04 42.22 -6.36
C PRO A 335 -24.78 41.44 -5.97
N VAL A 336 -24.19 41.84 -4.84
CA VAL A 336 -23.07 41.16 -4.19
C VAL A 336 -23.57 39.90 -3.49
N ASP A 337 -22.91 38.77 -3.74
CA ASP A 337 -23.23 37.42 -3.27
C ASP A 337 -22.98 37.25 -1.75
N GLU A 338 -23.90 37.75 -0.91
CA GLU A 338 -23.86 37.64 0.56
C GLU A 338 -24.01 36.19 1.07
N ASP A 339 -24.55 35.29 0.25
CA ASP A 339 -24.88 33.90 0.61
C ASP A 339 -23.64 33.00 0.76
N GLU A 340 -22.54 33.26 0.04
CA GLU A 340 -21.35 32.42 0.12
C GLU A 340 -20.52 32.70 1.40
N GLU A 341 -20.49 33.96 1.84
CA GLU A 341 -19.77 34.36 3.04
C GLU A 341 -20.47 33.88 4.31
N GLU A 342 -21.80 33.95 4.36
CA GLU A 342 -22.59 33.45 5.49
C GLU A 342 -22.46 31.93 5.64
N ARG A 343 -22.41 31.20 4.52
CA ARG A 343 -22.23 29.73 4.51
C ARG A 343 -20.85 29.31 5.02
N ARG A 344 -19.81 30.12 4.76
CA ARG A 344 -18.45 29.90 5.32
C ARG A 344 -18.41 30.18 6.82
N ARG A 345 -19.07 31.24 7.30
CA ARG A 345 -19.17 31.56 8.74
C ARG A 345 -19.92 30.45 9.50
N ARG A 346 -21.05 29.97 9.00
CA ARG A 346 -21.83 28.85 9.59
C ARG A 346 -21.03 27.54 9.64
N LYS A 347 -20.19 27.24 8.63
CA LYS A 347 -19.29 26.06 8.66
C LYS A 347 -18.19 26.20 9.73
N LYS A 348 -17.64 27.40 9.91
CA LYS A 348 -16.59 27.67 10.91
C LYS A 348 -17.14 27.56 12.33
N GLU A 349 -18.35 28.08 12.56
CA GLU A 349 -19.03 27.98 13.86
C GLU A 349 -19.40 26.53 14.22
N LYS A 350 -19.91 25.74 13.27
CA LYS A 350 -20.18 24.30 13.50
C LYS A 350 -18.92 23.51 13.85
N LYS A 351 -17.77 23.86 13.25
CA LYS A 351 -16.48 23.21 13.53
C LYS A 351 -15.95 23.56 14.93
N LEU A 352 -16.19 24.79 15.39
CA LEU A 352 -15.82 25.23 16.74
C LEU A 352 -16.71 24.59 17.81
N LYS A 353 -18.03 24.53 17.61
CA LYS A 353 -18.96 23.84 18.52
C LYS A 353 -18.65 22.34 18.65
N LYS A 354 -18.25 21.69 17.55
CA LYS A 354 -17.84 20.28 17.59
C LYS A 354 -16.58 20.06 18.44
N LYS A 355 -15.57 20.92 18.29
CA LYS A 355 -14.34 20.85 19.10
C LYS A 355 -14.58 21.14 20.57
N ALA A 356 -15.48 22.06 20.90
CA ALA A 356 -15.84 22.35 22.30
C ALA A 356 -16.52 21.14 22.96
N ARG A 357 -17.41 20.45 22.24
CA ARG A 357 -18.11 19.26 22.74
C ARG A 357 -17.17 18.06 22.93
N GLU A 358 -16.20 17.88 22.03
CA GLU A 358 -15.15 16.86 22.18
C GLU A 358 -14.25 17.15 23.41
N ALA A 359 -13.97 18.42 23.71
CA ALA A 359 -13.21 18.82 24.89
C ALA A 359 -13.99 18.63 26.21
N GLU A 360 -15.30 18.91 26.23
CA GLU A 360 -16.17 18.64 27.39
C GLU A 360 -16.31 17.14 27.65
N GLU A 361 -16.40 16.31 26.60
CA GLU A 361 -16.41 14.84 26.75
C GLU A 361 -15.08 14.33 27.35
N GLU A 362 -13.92 14.81 26.89
CA GLU A 362 -12.62 14.47 27.48
C GLU A 362 -12.50 14.92 28.94
N GLU A 363 -13.00 16.10 29.29
CA GLU A 363 -12.98 16.59 30.67
C GLU A 363 -13.90 15.77 31.58
N SER A 364 -15.07 15.35 31.07
CA SER A 364 -16.01 14.49 31.80
C SER A 364 -15.47 13.08 32.03
N GLU A 365 -14.76 12.50 31.04
CA GLU A 365 -14.06 11.22 31.19
C GLU A 365 -12.91 11.33 32.19
N ARG A 366 -12.19 12.46 32.20
CA ARG A 366 -11.10 12.70 33.14
C ARG A 366 -11.61 12.84 34.58
N LYS A 367 -12.73 13.53 34.79
CA LYS A 367 -13.41 13.63 36.10
C LYS A 367 -13.96 12.26 36.58
N ARG A 368 -14.49 11.43 35.67
CA ARG A 368 -14.93 10.05 36.01
C ARG A 368 -13.78 9.14 36.42
N ARG A 369 -12.61 9.29 35.78
CA ARG A 369 -11.38 8.54 36.16
C ARG A 369 -10.84 8.97 37.54
N LEU A 370 -10.97 10.25 37.89
CA LEU A 370 -10.59 10.77 39.20
C LEU A 370 -11.53 10.31 40.32
N SER A 371 -12.84 10.17 40.05
CA SER A 371 -13.81 9.66 41.04
C SER A 371 -13.75 8.15 41.27
N GLN A 372 -13.13 7.39 40.35
CA GLN A 372 -12.98 5.92 40.48
C GLN A 372 -11.60 5.51 41.05
N GLY A 373 -10.74 6.47 41.36
CA GLY A 373 -9.39 6.25 41.90
C GLY A 373 -9.28 6.56 43.39
N SER A 374 -10.25 6.13 44.21
CA SER A 374 -10.15 6.17 45.67
C SER A 374 -10.20 4.75 46.23
N GLU A 375 -9.21 3.94 45.89
CA GLU A 375 -8.74 2.78 46.67
C GLU A 375 -7.47 2.25 45.98
N ASN A 376 -6.34 2.32 46.68
CA ASN A 376 -4.97 1.94 46.30
C ASN A 376 -4.19 2.92 45.41
N GLY A 377 -3.41 3.80 46.04
CA GLY A 377 -2.54 4.75 45.31
C GLY A 377 -1.44 5.40 46.14
N ASP A 378 -0.66 4.65 46.93
CA ASP A 378 0.53 5.19 47.63
C ASP A 378 1.87 4.60 47.15
N ALA A 379 1.91 3.76 46.11
CA ALA A 379 3.15 3.10 45.67
C ALA A 379 3.71 3.56 44.31
N GLU A 380 2.95 4.27 43.48
CA GLU A 380 3.40 4.62 42.11
C GLU A 380 3.94 6.06 41.97
N GLU A 381 3.72 6.92 42.95
CA GLU A 381 4.17 8.32 42.88
C GLU A 381 5.67 8.47 43.21
N GLU A 382 6.21 7.67 44.14
CA GLU A 382 7.63 7.68 44.50
C GLU A 382 8.58 7.24 43.37
N VAL A 383 8.11 6.37 42.46
CA VAL A 383 8.95 5.84 41.37
C VAL A 383 9.09 6.86 40.23
N ARG A 384 8.11 7.76 40.06
CA ARG A 384 8.11 8.78 39.01
C ARG A 384 8.95 10.00 39.37
N GLU A 385 8.97 10.42 40.64
CA GLU A 385 9.84 11.52 41.09
C GLU A 385 11.33 11.15 41.03
N LYS A 386 11.70 9.92 41.42
CA LYS A 386 13.10 9.44 41.33
C LYS A 386 13.60 9.38 39.88
N LYS A 387 12.73 9.17 38.89
CA LYS A 387 13.09 9.16 37.47
C LYS A 387 13.25 10.56 36.84
N LYS A 388 12.61 11.59 37.40
CA LYS A 388 12.80 12.98 36.97
C LYS A 388 14.09 13.59 37.53
N LYS A 389 14.42 13.33 38.80
CA LYS A 389 15.68 13.81 39.41
C LYS A 389 16.95 13.23 38.75
N LYS A 390 16.88 12.01 38.23
CA LYS A 390 18.03 11.37 37.55
C LYS A 390 18.26 11.87 36.11
N LYS A 391 17.32 12.63 35.54
CA LYS A 391 17.41 13.19 34.18
C LYS A 391 17.87 14.65 34.15
N SER A 392 17.80 15.36 35.28
CA SER A 392 18.29 16.73 35.40
C SER A 392 19.76 16.80 35.76
N SER A 393 20.33 15.79 36.44
CA SER A 393 21.74 15.79 36.85
C SER A 393 22.73 15.35 35.77
N SER A 394 22.26 14.86 34.61
CA SER A 394 23.12 14.39 33.52
C SER A 394 23.15 15.35 32.32
N ALA A 395 22.70 16.59 32.49
CA ALA A 395 22.63 17.61 31.44
C ALA A 395 23.43 18.88 31.78
N GLU A 396 24.15 18.90 32.90
CA GLU A 396 25.00 20.04 33.33
C GLU A 396 26.51 19.72 33.35
N GLU A 397 26.93 18.52 32.93
CA GLU A 397 28.34 18.19 32.67
C GLU A 397 28.46 17.50 31.30
N GLU A 398 28.38 18.29 30.22
CA GLU A 398 29.04 18.06 28.92
C GLU A 398 29.06 19.34 28.08
#